data_AF-A0A521IK11-F1
#
_entry.id   AF-A0A521IK11-F1
#
_cell.length_a   1.000
_cell.length_b   1.000
_cell.length_c   1.000
_cell.angle_alpha   90.00
_cell.angle_beta   90.00
_cell.angle_gamma   90.00
#
_symmetry.space_group_name_H-M   'P 1'
#
loop_
_entity.id
_entity.type
_entity.pdbx_description
1 polymer ?
#
loop_
_entity_poly.entity_id
_entity_poly.type
_entity_poly.pdbx_seq_one_letter_code
_entity_poly.pdbx_strand_id
1 'polypeptide(L)'
;MNKKLNTVLFLLGGTFVNLVLALVSIGLLLFLLGRVEPFLGEQTATFIPFVFLGGILLGMIMYQKLSKWVIRRFNLEDKMDPLFSLRSKKRRD
;
A
#
# COMPACT_ATOMS: atom_id res chain seq x y z
N MET A 1 -0.28 27.43 5.52
CA MET A 1 0.40 26.19 5.06
C MET A 1 0.15 26.04 3.57
N ASN A 2 1.20 25.83 2.79
CA ASN A 2 1.07 25.73 1.33
C ASN A 2 0.46 24.35 0.99
N LYS A 3 -0.71 24.31 0.33
CA LYS A 3 -1.43 23.06 0.03
C LYS A 3 -0.55 22.04 -0.70
N LYS A 4 0.36 22.53 -1.55
CA LYS A 4 1.40 21.75 -2.23
C LYS A 4 2.34 21.00 -1.29
N LEU A 5 2.72 21.61 -0.16
CA LEU A 5 3.62 20.98 0.81
C LEU A 5 2.94 19.80 1.51
N ASN A 6 1.66 19.95 1.87
CA ASN A 6 0.88 18.87 2.48
C ASN A 6 0.72 17.68 1.53
N THR A 7 0.48 17.96 0.25
CA THR A 7 0.41 16.97 -0.83
C THR A 7 1.73 16.20 -0.97
N VAL A 8 2.87 16.88 -0.97
CA VAL A 8 4.19 16.23 -1.06
C VAL A 8 4.50 15.39 0.17
N LEU A 9 4.19 15.89 1.37
CA LEU A 9 4.35 15.14 2.62
C LEU A 9 3.46 13.89 2.66
N PHE A 10 2.22 13.98 2.16
CA PHE A 10 1.34 12.83 2.06
C PHE A 10 1.86 11.80 1.05
N LEU A 11 2.39 12.24 -0.08
CA LEU A 11 2.99 11.35 -1.07
C LEU A 11 4.22 10.64 -0.51
N LEU A 12 5.14 11.37 0.12
CA LEU A 12 6.35 10.81 0.73
C LEU A 12 6.02 9.86 1.88
N GLY A 13 5.12 10.28 2.79
CA GLY A 13 4.66 9.45 3.89
C GLY A 13 3.92 8.20 3.39
N GLY A 14 3.09 8.36 2.34
CA GLY A 14 2.38 7.27 1.71
C GLY A 14 3.32 6.25 1.07
N THR A 15 4.33 6.70 0.32
CA THR A 15 5.35 5.82 -0.26
C THR A 15 6.15 5.11 0.83
N PHE A 16 6.53 5.80 1.91
CA PHE A 16 7.24 5.18 3.03
C PHE A 16 6.38 4.10 3.70
N VAL A 17 5.12 4.39 4.01
CA VAL A 17 4.17 3.42 4.58
C VAL A 17 3.95 2.24 3.63
N ASN A 18 3.82 2.48 2.32
CA ASN A 18 3.69 1.42 1.32
C ASN A 18 4.91 0.50 1.29
N LEU A 19 6.12 1.06 1.37
CA LEU A 19 7.36 0.29 1.43
C LEU A 19 7.40 -0.59 2.69
N VAL A 20 7.08 -0.02 3.85
CA VAL A 20 7.02 -0.76 5.12
C VAL A 20 5.98 -1.89 5.03
N LEU A 21 4.78 -1.62 4.49
CA LEU A 21 3.74 -2.63 4.31
C LEU A 21 4.18 -3.75 3.36
N ALA A 22 4.88 -3.42 2.27
CA ALA A 22 5.43 -4.41 1.36
C ALA A 22 6.47 -5.31 2.05
N LEU A 23 7.42 -4.72 2.79
CA LEU A 23 8.42 -5.48 3.54
C LEU A 23 7.80 -6.40 4.59
N VAL A 24 6.83 -5.89 5.36
CA VAL A 24 6.11 -6.68 6.36
C VAL A 24 5.31 -7.81 5.70
N SER A 25 4.67 -7.54 4.55
CA SER A 25 3.89 -8.55 3.81
C SER A 25 4.78 -9.65 3.24
N ILE A 26 5.94 -9.29 2.67
CA ILE A 26 6.93 -10.25 2.19
C ILE A 26 7.45 -11.09 3.35
N GLY A 27 7.84 -10.46 4.46
CA GLY A 27 8.30 -11.17 5.66
C GLY A 27 7.27 -12.14 6.22
N LEU A 28 5.99 -11.74 6.26
CA LEU A 28 4.88 -12.58 6.69
C LEU A 28 4.68 -13.78 5.76
N LEU A 29 4.73 -13.59 4.45
CA LEU A 29 4.61 -14.68 3.48
C LEU A 29 5.82 -15.61 3.48
N LEU A 30 7.03 -15.10 3.69
CA LEU A 30 8.23 -15.93 3.88
C LEU A 30 8.13 -16.77 5.15
N PHE A 31 7.63 -16.19 6.24
CA PHE A 31 7.36 -16.92 7.48
C PHE A 31 6.34 -18.05 7.26
N LEU A 32 5.26 -17.77 6.53
CA LEU A 32 4.27 -18.79 6.15
C LEU A 32 4.88 -19.87 5.25
N LEU A 33 5.71 -19.49 4.27
CA LEU A 33 6.42 -20.42 3.40
C LEU A 33 7.32 -21.34 4.20
N GLY A 34 8.07 -20.82 5.16
CA GLY A 34 8.91 -21.62 6.07
C GLY A 34 8.10 -22.59 6.96
N ARG A 35 6.82 -22.30 7.22
CA ARG A 35 5.93 -23.24 7.93
C ARG A 35 5.37 -24.35 7.04
N VAL A 36 5.29 -24.14 5.74
CA VAL A 36 4.85 -25.17 4.77
C VAL A 36 6.03 -25.90 4.12
N GLU A 37 7.27 -25.43 4.33
CA GLU A 37 8.50 -26.08 3.85
C GLU A 37 8.57 -27.58 4.15
N PRO A 38 8.20 -28.08 5.35
CA PRO A 38 8.21 -29.51 5.63
C PRO A 38 7.28 -30.35 4.73
N PHE A 39 6.27 -29.72 4.11
CA PHE A 39 5.34 -30.36 3.19
C PHE A 39 5.75 -30.22 1.71
N LEU A 40 6.49 -29.15 1.38
CA LEU A 40 6.90 -28.83 0.01
C LEU A 40 8.30 -29.36 -0.34
N GLY A 41 9.17 -29.57 0.67
CA GLY A 41 10.55 -30.02 0.50
C GLY A 41 11.32 -29.11 -0.46
N GLU A 42 11.99 -29.70 -1.45
CA GLU A 42 12.83 -29.00 -2.42
C GLU A 42 12.07 -27.98 -3.29
N GLN A 43 10.73 -28.12 -3.43
CA GLN A 43 9.92 -27.18 -4.23
C GLN A 43 9.77 -25.81 -3.57
N THR A 44 10.12 -25.68 -2.29
CA THR A 44 10.00 -24.43 -1.52
C THR A 44 10.76 -23.27 -2.19
N ALA A 45 11.94 -23.53 -2.75
CA ALA A 45 12.74 -22.53 -3.43
C ALA A 45 12.04 -21.95 -4.67
N THR A 46 11.26 -22.77 -5.39
CA THR A 46 10.49 -22.35 -6.57
C THR A 46 9.39 -21.35 -6.20
N PHE A 47 8.89 -21.38 -4.96
CA PHE A 47 7.83 -20.47 -4.49
C PHE A 47 8.35 -19.10 -4.02
N ILE A 48 9.66 -18.92 -3.82
CA ILE A 48 10.24 -17.67 -3.32
C ILE A 48 9.90 -16.45 -4.20
N PRO A 49 10.03 -16.50 -5.55
CA PRO A 49 9.64 -15.37 -6.41
C PRO A 49 8.15 -15.04 -6.30
N PHE A 50 7.29 -16.05 -6.14
CA PHE A 50 5.84 -15.87 -5.98
C PHE A 50 5.50 -15.23 -4.63
N VAL A 51 6.21 -15.60 -3.57
CA VAL A 51 6.10 -14.94 -2.26
C VAL A 51 6.49 -13.47 -2.35
N PHE A 52 7.53 -13.15 -3.11
CA PHE A 52 7.95 -11.77 -3.33
C PHE A 52 6.88 -10.95 -4.07
N LEU A 53 6.39 -11.46 -5.19
CA LEU A 53 5.32 -10.82 -5.97
C LEU A 53 4.03 -10.70 -5.15
N GLY A 54 3.65 -11.79 -4.47
CA GLY A 54 2.49 -11.82 -3.58
C GLY A 54 2.61 -10.81 -2.45
N GLY A 55 3.78 -10.67 -1.85
CA GLY A 55 4.03 -9.72 -0.76
C GLY A 55 3.96 -8.26 -1.22
N ILE A 56 4.49 -7.96 -2.40
CA ILE A 56 4.36 -6.62 -3.02
C ILE A 56 2.89 -6.30 -3.29
N LEU A 57 2.16 -7.23 -3.93
CA LEU A 57 0.74 -7.05 -4.24
C LEU A 57 -0.10 -6.89 -2.98
N LEU A 58 0.15 -7.71 -1.96
CA LEU A 58 -0.55 -7.67 -0.69
C LEU A 58 -0.26 -6.38 0.08
N GLY A 59 1.01 -5.94 0.10
CA GLY A 59 1.42 -4.66 0.65
C GLY A 59 0.74 -3.47 -0.05
N MET A 60 0.65 -3.51 -1.38
CA MET A 60 -0.04 -2.48 -2.17
C MET A 60 -1.54 -2.45 -1.86
N ILE A 61 -2.21 -3.59 -1.77
CA ILE A 61 -3.64 -3.67 -1.43
C ILE A 61 -3.89 -3.15 -0.01
N MET A 62 -3.05 -3.54 0.95
CA MET A 62 -3.07 -3.05 2.32
C MET A 62 -2.92 -1.52 2.35
N TYR A 63 -1.94 -0.99 1.62
CA TYR A 63 -1.73 0.45 1.50
C TYR A 63 -2.94 1.17 0.88
N GLN A 64 -3.55 0.63 -0.17
CA GLN A 64 -4.74 1.23 -0.78
C GLN A 64 -5.92 1.30 0.20
N LYS A 65 -6.13 0.28 1.03
CA LYS A 65 -7.17 0.28 2.06
C LYS A 65 -6.83 1.27 3.19
N LEU A 66 -5.58 1.24 3.66
CA LEU A 66 -5.12 2.10 4.75
C LEU A 66 -5.14 3.58 4.34
N SER A 67 -4.63 3.92 3.16
CA SER A 67 -4.64 5.30 2.63
C SER A 67 -6.06 5.83 2.49
N LYS A 68 -6.99 5.06 1.92
CA LYS A 68 -8.42 5.43 1.86
C LYS A 68 -9.02 5.66 3.25
N TRP A 69 -8.67 4.81 4.22
CA TRP A 69 -9.14 4.95 5.59
C TRP A 69 -8.58 6.21 6.27
N VAL A 70 -7.28 6.47 6.14
CA VAL A 70 -6.60 7.65 6.70
C VAL A 70 -7.16 8.94 6.10
N ILE A 71 -7.33 8.98 4.77
CA ILE A 71 -7.90 10.16 4.07
C ILE A 71 -9.29 10.50 4.63
N ARG A 72 -10.17 9.49 4.75
CA ARG A 72 -11.52 9.65 5.30
C ARG A 72 -11.51 10.01 6.78
N ARG A 73 -10.67 9.37 7.58
CA ARG A 73 -10.64 9.53 9.04
C ARG A 73 -10.15 10.92 9.46
N PHE A 74 -9.20 11.48 8.71
CA PHE A 74 -8.57 12.77 9.02
C PHE A 74 -9.07 13.93 8.16
N ASN A 75 -10.09 13.72 7.31
CA ASN A 75 -10.60 14.72 6.33
C ASN A 75 -9.46 15.41 5.59
N LEU A 76 -8.48 14.62 5.13
CA LEU A 76 -7.31 15.15 4.43
C LEU A 76 -7.66 15.69 3.04
N GLU A 77 -8.86 15.37 2.52
CA GLU A 77 -9.40 15.90 1.26
C GLU A 77 -9.43 17.44 1.25
N ASP A 78 -9.74 18.08 2.38
CA ASP A 78 -9.83 19.55 2.48
C ASP A 78 -8.47 20.24 2.64
N LYS A 79 -7.45 19.50 3.09
CA LYS A 79 -6.12 20.02 3.46
C LYS A 79 -5.03 19.76 2.43
N MET A 80 -5.31 18.91 1.45
CA MET A 80 -4.40 18.57 0.36
C MET A 80 -4.94 19.16 -0.94
N ASP A 81 -4.06 19.60 -1.84
CA ASP A 81 -4.50 19.82 -3.22
C ASP A 81 -5.04 18.48 -3.75
N PRO A 82 -6.15 18.49 -4.52
CA PRO A 82 -6.85 17.28 -4.86
C PRO A 82 -5.98 16.37 -5.75
N LEU A 83 -5.27 15.45 -5.11
CA LEU A 83 -4.56 14.34 -5.77
C LEU A 83 -5.56 13.30 -6.32
N PHE A 84 -6.74 13.21 -5.70
CA PHE A 84 -7.76 12.20 -5.99
C PHE A 84 -9.11 12.78 -6.40
N SER A 85 -9.25 14.11 -6.57
CA SER A 85 -10.43 14.61 -7.28
C SER A 85 -10.25 14.25 -8.75
N LEU A 86 -10.75 13.07 -9.12
CA LEU A 86 -11.47 12.98 -10.39
C LEU A 86 -12.34 14.21 -10.41
N ARG A 87 -12.02 15.09 -11.35
CA ARG A 87 -12.75 16.30 -11.68
C ARG A 87 -14.17 15.86 -12.04
N SER A 88 -14.99 15.55 -11.05
CA SER A 88 -16.44 15.58 -11.16
C SER A 88 -16.75 17.05 -11.28
N LYS A 89 -16.50 17.56 -12.49
CA LYS A 89 -17.14 18.74 -13.04
C LYS A 89 -18.60 18.33 -13.11
N LYS A 90 -19.28 18.38 -11.97
CA LYS A 90 -20.71 18.59 -11.90
C LYS A 90 -20.93 19.89 -12.65
N ARG A 91 -21.13 19.78 -13.97
CA ARG A 91 -21.81 20.80 -14.75
C ARG A 91 -23.09 21.03 -13.96
N ARG A 92 -23.11 22.16 -13.26
CA ARG A 92 -24.37 22.75 -12.85
C ARG A 92 -25.05 23.13 -14.16
N ASP A 93 -26.24 22.57 -14.34
CA ASP A 93 -27.23 23.03 -15.30
C ASP A 93 -27.50 24.53 -15.09
#